data_AF-A0A6A0ADU7-F1
#
_entry.id   AF-A0A6A0ADU7-F1
#
_cell.length_a   1.000
_cell.length_b   1.000
_cell.length_c   1.000
_cell.angle_alpha   90.00
_cell.angle_beta   90.00
_cell.angle_gamma   90.00
#
_symmetry.space_group_name_H-M   'P 1'
#
loop_
_entity.id
_entity.type
_entity.pdbx_description
1 polymer ?
#
loop_
_entity_poly.entity_id
_entity_poly.type
_entity_poly.pdbx_seq_one_letter_code
_entity_poly.pdbx_strand_id
1 'polypeptide(L)'
;MLVRAAAAIPCGEEVLITYCGSAVGAPVGVRRQALQQGWGFRCECSRCLVDQDYEQEPLGQALLAGYQKLVSKLRPGLLAALDTHDRAAVTRHVKQVANLMEELQARLREMPDELDKAVLSGSVLPLCLDMLILTDMQRLVASHVENKLADALADALASKHEQVGKR
;
A
#
# COMPACT_ATOMS: atom_id res chain seq x y z
N MET A 1 -16.51 -1.10 -19.21
CA MET A 1 -16.21 -1.80 -17.94
C MET A 1 -15.69 -3.19 -18.27
N LEU A 2 -14.57 -3.61 -17.70
CA LEU A 2 -13.98 -4.95 -17.90
C LEU A 2 -13.94 -5.65 -16.54
N VAL A 3 -14.44 -6.89 -16.48
CA VAL A 3 -14.40 -7.73 -15.28
C VAL A 3 -13.51 -8.94 -15.57
N ARG A 4 -12.57 -9.24 -14.67
CA ARG A 4 -11.64 -10.38 -14.80
C ARG A 4 -11.72 -11.25 -13.55
N ALA A 5 -11.68 -12.55 -13.75
CA ALA A 5 -11.61 -13.50 -12.64
C ALA A 5 -10.23 -13.42 -11.98
N ALA A 6 -10.21 -13.22 -10.65
CA ALA A 6 -8.98 -13.23 -9.85
C ALA A 6 -8.55 -14.65 -9.47
N ALA A 7 -9.45 -15.62 -9.60
CA ALA A 7 -9.24 -17.05 -9.35
C ALA A 7 -10.20 -17.86 -10.24
N ALA A 8 -10.05 -19.19 -10.23
CA ALA A 8 -11.02 -20.07 -10.88
C ALA A 8 -12.41 -19.92 -10.22
N ILE A 9 -13.47 -19.90 -11.03
CA ILE A 9 -14.86 -19.78 -10.57
C ILE A 9 -15.62 -21.02 -11.04
N PRO A 10 -15.97 -21.96 -10.15
CA PRO A 10 -16.77 -23.12 -10.51
C PRO A 10 -18.14 -22.75 -11.08
N CYS A 11 -18.71 -23.64 -11.89
CA CYS A 11 -20.06 -23.45 -12.42
C CYS A 11 -21.08 -23.41 -11.28
N GLY A 12 -21.97 -22.42 -11.30
CA GLY A 12 -23.00 -22.23 -10.28
C GLY A 12 -22.57 -21.42 -9.06
N GLU A 13 -21.29 -21.03 -8.94
CA GLU A 13 -20.87 -20.10 -7.89
C GLU A 13 -21.26 -18.66 -8.18
N GLU A 14 -21.53 -17.91 -7.11
CA GLU A 14 -21.81 -16.49 -7.17
C GLU A 14 -20.53 -15.70 -7.49
N VAL A 15 -20.64 -14.77 -8.45
CA VAL A 15 -19.53 -13.87 -8.80
C VAL A 15 -19.58 -12.64 -7.90
N LEU A 16 -18.58 -12.52 -7.04
CA LEU A 16 -18.47 -11.43 -6.06
C LEU A 16 -17.35 -10.44 -6.45
N ILE A 17 -17.57 -9.16 -6.15
CA ILE A 17 -16.58 -8.08 -6.25
C ILE A 17 -16.54 -7.27 -4.96
N THR A 18 -15.45 -6.51 -4.75
CA THR A 18 -15.31 -5.67 -3.55
C THR A 18 -15.86 -4.26 -3.77
N TYR A 19 -16.70 -3.80 -2.85
CA TYR A 19 -17.23 -2.43 -2.83
C TYR A 19 -16.54 -1.53 -1.79
N CYS A 20 -15.57 -2.06 -1.05
CA CYS A 20 -14.90 -1.33 0.04
C CYS A 20 -13.92 -0.26 -0.45
N GLY A 21 -13.64 -0.17 -1.76
CA GLY A 21 -12.69 0.79 -2.32
C GLY A 21 -11.34 0.80 -1.58
N SER A 22 -10.90 1.98 -1.15
CA SER A 22 -9.64 2.17 -0.40
C SER A 22 -9.63 1.51 0.99
N ALA A 23 -10.79 1.13 1.53
CA ALA A 23 -10.91 0.42 2.80
C ALA A 23 -10.74 -1.10 2.65
N VAL A 24 -10.46 -1.64 1.46
CA VAL A 24 -10.32 -3.09 1.25
C VAL A 24 -9.28 -3.73 2.19
N GLY A 25 -8.20 -3.03 2.56
CA GLY A 25 -7.19 -3.49 3.53
C GLY A 25 -7.46 -3.07 4.99
N ALA A 26 -8.57 -2.39 5.28
CA ALA A 26 -8.88 -1.92 6.62
C ALA A 26 -9.39 -3.07 7.52
N PRO A 27 -9.33 -2.96 8.85
CA PRO A 27 -9.97 -3.92 9.77
C PRO A 27 -11.50 -4.00 9.59
N VAL A 28 -12.12 -5.10 10.04
CA VAL A 28 -13.55 -5.40 9.83
C VAL A 28 -14.50 -4.27 10.18
N GLY A 29 -14.35 -3.63 11.35
CA GLY A 29 -15.23 -2.53 11.77
C GLY A 29 -15.22 -1.37 10.77
N VAL A 30 -14.03 -1.02 10.26
CA VAL A 30 -13.86 0.02 9.24
C VAL A 30 -14.46 -0.39 7.90
N ARG A 31 -14.25 -1.64 7.47
CA ARG A 31 -14.84 -2.15 6.21
C ARG A 31 -16.35 -2.15 6.25
N ARG A 32 -16.94 -2.70 7.32
CA ARG A 32 -18.40 -2.75 7.52
C ARG A 32 -18.99 -1.36 7.62
N GLN A 33 -18.32 -0.43 8.30
CA GLN A 33 -18.76 0.96 8.34
C GLN A 33 -18.79 1.60 6.93
N ALA A 34 -17.73 1.41 6.13
CA ALA A 34 -17.68 1.93 4.76
C ALA A 34 -18.78 1.33 3.87
N LEU A 35 -19.03 0.02 3.99
CA LEU A 35 -20.10 -0.65 3.24
C LEU A 35 -21.50 -0.23 3.70
N GLN A 36 -21.70 -0.06 5.00
CA GLN A 36 -22.97 0.41 5.54
C GLN A 36 -23.28 1.83 5.07
N GLN A 37 -22.28 2.71 5.05
CA GLN A 37 -22.44 4.10 4.61
C GLN A 37 -22.62 4.23 3.09
N GLY A 38 -21.89 3.44 2.30
CA GLY A 38 -21.95 3.51 0.84
C GLY A 38 -23.10 2.73 0.22
N TRP A 39 -23.50 1.62 0.85
CA TRP A 39 -24.35 0.59 0.22
C TRP A 39 -25.45 0.04 1.14
N GLY A 40 -25.48 0.45 2.41
CA GLY A 40 -26.57 0.10 3.32
C GLY A 40 -26.55 -1.34 3.85
N PHE A 41 -25.45 -2.09 3.70
CA PHE A 41 -25.35 -3.48 4.17
C PHE A 41 -24.13 -3.75 5.04
N ARG A 42 -24.24 -4.82 5.84
CA ARG A 42 -23.15 -5.40 6.64
C ARG A 42 -22.60 -6.63 5.93
N CYS A 43 -21.29 -6.65 5.65
CA CYS A 43 -20.65 -7.80 5.02
C CYS A 43 -20.39 -8.94 6.03
N GLU A 44 -20.66 -10.16 5.58
CA GLU A 44 -20.50 -11.42 6.30
C GLU A 44 -19.63 -12.43 5.52
N CYS A 45 -18.77 -11.95 4.62
CA CYS A 45 -17.82 -12.84 3.94
C CYS A 45 -16.88 -13.49 4.95
N SER A 46 -16.25 -14.62 4.56
CA SER A 46 -15.33 -15.38 5.41
C SER A 46 -14.28 -14.51 6.11
N ARG A 47 -13.68 -13.56 5.39
CA ARG A 47 -12.74 -12.60 5.97
C ARG A 47 -13.36 -11.71 7.06
N CYS A 48 -14.59 -11.23 6.88
CA CYS A 48 -15.24 -10.41 7.89
C CYS A 48 -15.67 -11.21 9.13
N LEU A 49 -15.91 -12.52 8.98
CA LEU A 49 -16.20 -13.41 10.10
C LEU A 49 -14.93 -13.65 10.92
N VAL A 50 -13.82 -14.06 10.27
CA VAL A 50 -12.54 -14.26 10.95
C VAL A 50 -12.06 -12.98 11.62
N ASP A 51 -11.98 -11.85 10.91
CA ASP A 51 -11.53 -10.58 11.51
C ASP A 51 -12.37 -10.18 12.74
N GLN A 52 -13.67 -10.50 12.76
CA GLN A 52 -14.57 -10.16 13.86
C GLN A 52 -14.20 -10.91 15.14
N ASP A 53 -13.77 -12.16 15.03
CA ASP A 53 -13.35 -12.97 16.18
C ASP A 53 -12.14 -12.36 16.90
N TYR A 54 -11.32 -11.60 16.17
CA TYR A 54 -10.15 -10.91 16.72
C TYR A 54 -10.38 -9.42 17.02
N GLU A 55 -11.57 -8.86 16.76
CA GLU A 55 -11.79 -7.40 16.82
C GLU A 55 -11.50 -6.82 18.21
N GLN A 56 -11.83 -7.56 19.26
CA GLN A 56 -11.58 -7.16 20.65
C GLN A 56 -10.26 -7.70 21.21
N GLU A 57 -9.57 -8.57 20.47
CA GLU A 57 -8.30 -9.15 20.88
C GLU A 57 -7.14 -8.16 20.71
N PRO A 58 -6.04 -8.31 21.46
CA PRO A 58 -4.86 -7.44 21.35
C PRO A 58 -4.34 -7.31 19.91
N LEU A 59 -4.42 -8.38 19.12
CA LEU A 59 -4.02 -8.38 17.72
C LEU A 59 -4.95 -7.51 16.86
N GLY A 60 -6.27 -7.65 16.98
CA GLY A 60 -7.22 -6.83 16.23
C GLY A 60 -7.13 -5.36 16.59
N GLN A 61 -6.92 -5.04 17.87
CA GLN A 61 -6.66 -3.68 18.33
C GLN A 61 -5.35 -3.12 17.76
N ALA A 62 -4.29 -3.93 17.68
CA ALA A 62 -3.04 -3.52 17.05
C ALA A 62 -3.20 -3.27 15.54
N LEU A 63 -3.96 -4.11 14.84
CA LEU A 63 -4.29 -3.91 13.43
C LEU A 63 -5.10 -2.62 13.23
N LEU A 64 -6.09 -2.34 14.09
CA LEU A 64 -6.87 -1.11 14.04
C LEU A 64 -6.02 0.14 14.28
N ALA A 65 -5.21 0.13 15.33
CA ALA A 65 -4.29 1.24 15.62
C ALA A 65 -3.29 1.45 14.48
N GLY A 66 -2.74 0.36 13.92
CA GLY A 66 -1.85 0.40 12.77
C GLY A 66 -2.50 1.02 11.54
N TYR A 67 -3.73 0.60 11.22
CA TYR A 67 -4.52 1.19 10.15
C TYR A 67 -4.77 2.70 10.36
N GLN A 68 -5.22 3.09 11.56
CA GLN A 68 -5.48 4.48 11.89
C GLN A 68 -4.21 5.34 11.77
N LYS A 69 -3.07 4.85 12.27
CA LYS A 69 -1.77 5.52 12.14
C LYS A 69 -1.36 5.65 10.66
N LEU A 70 -1.58 4.61 9.87
CA LEU A 70 -1.26 4.61 8.45
C LEU A 70 -2.07 5.68 7.70
N VAL A 71 -3.39 5.69 7.89
CA VAL A 71 -4.30 6.57 7.14
C VAL A 71 -4.26 8.02 7.63
N SER A 72 -4.16 8.25 8.95
CA SER A 72 -4.21 9.62 9.50
C SER A 72 -2.88 10.36 9.43
N LYS A 73 -1.75 9.65 9.43
CA LYS A 73 -0.42 10.26 9.61
C LYS A 73 0.58 9.86 8.53
N LEU A 74 0.83 8.55 8.37
CA LEU A 74 1.93 8.10 7.53
C LEU A 74 1.65 8.32 6.04
N ARG A 75 0.44 8.00 5.57
CA ARG A 75 0.04 8.18 4.17
C ARG A 75 -0.01 9.66 3.78
N PRO A 76 -0.72 10.55 4.50
CA PRO A 76 -0.73 11.97 4.13
C PRO A 76 0.66 12.61 4.21
N GLY A 77 1.45 12.27 5.24
CA GLY A 77 2.81 12.78 5.38
C GLY A 77 3.75 12.32 4.26
N LEU A 78 3.64 11.06 3.85
CA LEU A 78 4.40 10.54 2.73
C LEU A 78 4.01 11.24 1.43
N LEU A 79 2.72 11.35 1.13
CA LEU A 79 2.24 12.02 -0.09
C LEU A 79 2.70 13.48 -0.13
N ALA A 80 2.58 14.22 0.97
CA ALA A 80 3.07 15.59 1.05
C ALA A 80 4.59 15.69 0.80
N ALA A 81 5.38 14.76 1.37
CA ALA A 81 6.83 14.73 1.15
C ALA A 81 7.20 14.38 -0.29
N LEU A 82 6.43 13.52 -0.96
CA LEU A 82 6.59 13.22 -2.37
C LEU A 82 6.28 14.44 -3.24
N ASP A 83 5.19 15.15 -2.93
CA ASP A 83 4.76 16.37 -3.65
C ASP A 83 5.79 17.50 -3.54
N THR A 84 6.45 17.65 -2.39
CA THR A 84 7.51 18.67 -2.19
C THR A 84 8.91 18.17 -2.56
N HIS A 85 9.03 16.94 -3.05
CA HIS A 85 10.31 16.27 -3.33
C HIS A 85 11.30 16.28 -2.15
N ASP A 86 10.80 16.28 -0.90
CA ASP A 86 11.65 16.25 0.30
C ASP A 86 12.16 14.82 0.54
N ARG A 87 13.33 14.50 -0.02
CA ARG A 87 13.96 13.18 0.09
C ARG A 87 14.18 12.73 1.54
N ALA A 88 14.46 13.66 2.45
CA ALA A 88 14.69 13.34 3.86
C ALA A 88 13.37 12.99 4.56
N ALA A 89 12.30 13.73 4.29
CA ALA A 89 10.97 13.41 4.79
C ALA A 89 10.42 12.10 4.21
N VAL A 90 10.58 11.86 2.90
CA VAL A 90 10.21 10.59 2.25
C VAL A 90 10.91 9.41 2.93
N THR A 91 12.23 9.49 3.09
CA THR A 91 13.01 8.42 3.73
C THR A 91 12.54 8.15 5.16
N ARG A 92 12.21 9.21 5.90
CA ARG A 92 11.68 9.11 7.27
C ARG A 92 10.32 8.40 7.30
N HIS A 93 9.40 8.79 6.41
CA HIS A 93 8.07 8.18 6.35
C HIS A 93 8.10 6.74 5.87
N VAL A 94 8.91 6.42 4.86
CA VAL A 94 9.17 5.03 4.41
C VAL A 94 9.66 4.17 5.57
N LYS A 95 10.64 4.65 6.34
CA LYS A 95 11.13 3.94 7.53
C LYS A 95 10.02 3.73 8.57
N GLN A 96 9.16 4.72 8.79
CA GLN A 96 8.04 4.58 9.72
C GLN A 96 6.99 3.57 9.24
N VAL A 97 6.71 3.51 7.94
CA VAL A 97 5.81 2.52 7.33
C VAL A 97 6.41 1.12 7.44
N ALA A 98 7.69 0.95 7.12
CA ALA A 98 8.40 -0.31 7.25
C ALA A 98 8.40 -0.83 8.70
N ASN A 99 8.72 0.03 9.67
CA ASN A 99 8.68 -0.32 11.09
C ASN A 99 7.26 -0.74 11.54
N LEU A 100 6.22 -0.05 11.07
CA LEU A 100 4.84 -0.42 11.38
C LEU A 100 4.49 -1.80 10.77
N MET A 101 4.89 -2.04 9.53
CA MET A 101 4.70 -3.32 8.86
C MET A 101 5.39 -4.46 9.63
N GLU A 102 6.64 -4.26 10.04
CA GLU A 102 7.42 -5.23 10.80
C GLU A 102 6.79 -5.52 12.18
N GLU A 103 6.31 -4.49 12.89
CA GLU A 103 5.60 -4.64 14.17
C GLU A 103 4.34 -5.51 13.99
N LEU A 104 3.51 -5.21 12.98
CA LEU A 104 2.29 -5.97 12.73
C LEU A 104 2.59 -7.41 12.28
N GLN A 105 3.62 -7.62 11.47
CA GLN A 105 4.09 -8.95 11.08
C GLN A 105 4.62 -9.76 12.26
N ALA A 106 5.31 -9.14 13.21
CA ALA A 106 5.76 -9.81 14.43
C ALA A 106 4.57 -10.36 15.22
N ARG A 107 3.52 -9.54 15.42
CA ARG A 107 2.29 -9.98 16.11
C ARG A 107 1.55 -11.08 15.37
N LEU A 108 1.45 -10.99 14.04
CA LEU A 108 0.81 -12.02 13.21
C LEU A 108 1.59 -13.35 13.23
N ARG A 109 2.91 -13.33 13.44
CA ARG A 109 3.72 -14.55 13.56
C ARG A 109 3.46 -15.33 14.84
N GLU A 110 2.94 -14.68 15.88
CA GLU A 110 2.61 -15.31 17.15
C GLU A 110 1.26 -16.04 17.11
N MET A 111 0.50 -15.93 16.01
CA MET A 111 -0.78 -16.61 15.85
C MET A 111 -0.60 -18.12 15.68
N PRO A 112 -1.38 -18.95 16.41
CA PRO A 112 -1.32 -20.40 16.29
C PRO A 112 -2.05 -20.92 15.04
N ASP A 113 -3.10 -20.23 14.58
CA ASP A 113 -3.90 -20.64 13.43
C ASP A 113 -3.37 -19.99 12.13
N GLU A 114 -2.86 -20.81 11.23
CA GLU A 114 -2.29 -20.35 9.95
C GLU A 114 -3.37 -19.86 8.96
N LEU A 115 -4.61 -20.36 9.05
CA LEU A 115 -5.70 -19.91 8.19
C LEU A 115 -6.13 -18.49 8.59
N ASP A 116 -6.35 -18.27 9.88
CA ASP A 116 -6.72 -16.96 10.40
C ASP A 116 -5.61 -15.94 10.18
N LYS A 117 -4.36 -16.35 10.39
CA LYS A 117 -3.17 -15.54 10.08
C LYS A 117 -3.13 -15.13 8.60
N ALA A 118 -3.40 -16.06 7.67
CA ALA A 118 -3.46 -15.73 6.25
C ALA A 118 -4.57 -14.70 5.95
N VAL A 119 -5.74 -14.84 6.57
CA VAL A 119 -6.86 -13.90 6.42
C VAL A 119 -6.50 -12.51 6.98
N LEU A 120 -5.99 -12.44 8.21
CA LEU A 120 -5.61 -11.19 8.87
C LEU A 120 -4.42 -10.50 8.19
N SER A 121 -3.51 -11.27 7.59
CA SER A 121 -2.41 -10.73 6.78
C SER A 121 -2.90 -9.93 5.57
N GLY A 122 -4.09 -10.25 5.05
CA GLY A 122 -4.76 -9.52 3.98
C GLY A 122 -5.31 -8.15 4.37
N SER A 123 -5.09 -7.70 5.62
CA SER A 123 -5.53 -6.40 6.11
C SER A 123 -4.48 -5.30 5.94
N VAL A 124 -3.87 -4.80 7.01
CA VAL A 124 -3.07 -3.56 6.98
C VAL A 124 -1.75 -3.74 6.22
N LEU A 125 -1.22 -4.97 6.14
CA LEU A 125 0.06 -5.25 5.50
C LEU A 125 0.09 -4.89 4.00
N PRO A 126 -0.89 -5.30 3.17
CA PRO A 126 -0.99 -4.84 1.78
C PRO A 126 -0.93 -3.31 1.64
N LEU A 127 -1.60 -2.57 2.53
CA LEU A 127 -1.60 -1.10 2.46
C LEU A 127 -0.22 -0.50 2.77
N CYS A 128 0.54 -1.11 3.68
CA CYS A 128 1.92 -0.73 3.92
C CYS A 128 2.79 -1.05 2.70
N LEU A 129 2.64 -2.23 2.11
CA LEU A 129 3.41 -2.67 0.94
C LEU A 129 3.17 -1.77 -0.26
N ASP A 130 1.91 -1.43 -0.56
CA ASP A 130 1.55 -0.51 -1.65
C ASP A 130 2.28 0.84 -1.50
N MET A 131 2.34 1.38 -0.27
CA MET A 131 3.05 2.62 -0.01
C MET A 131 4.56 2.51 -0.21
N LEU A 132 5.17 1.38 0.16
CA LEU A 132 6.60 1.14 -0.05
C LEU A 132 6.92 1.02 -1.54
N ILE A 133 6.11 0.25 -2.29
CA ILE A 133 6.27 0.07 -3.74
C ILE A 133 6.17 1.40 -4.48
N LEU A 134 5.20 2.25 -4.12
CA LEU A 134 5.07 3.59 -4.72
C LEU A 134 6.36 4.41 -4.61
N THR A 135 7.04 4.34 -3.46
CA THR A 135 8.28 5.09 -3.24
C THR A 135 9.47 4.51 -4.01
N ASP A 136 9.56 3.20 -4.15
CA ASP A 136 10.62 2.56 -4.93
C ASP A 136 10.45 2.81 -6.42
N MET A 137 9.22 2.78 -6.94
CA MET A 137 8.93 3.17 -8.31
C MET A 137 9.32 4.63 -8.58
N GLN A 138 9.00 5.56 -7.68
CA GLN A 138 9.38 6.96 -7.85
C GLN A 138 10.90 7.18 -7.78
N ARG A 139 11.62 6.44 -6.93
CA ARG A 139 13.10 6.46 -6.93
C ARG A 139 13.67 5.98 -8.26
N LEU A 140 13.16 4.89 -8.80
CA LEU A 140 13.57 4.35 -10.10
C LEU A 140 13.33 5.35 -11.24
N VAL A 141 12.16 6.00 -11.26
CA VAL A 141 11.84 7.05 -12.24
C VAL A 141 12.77 8.25 -12.09
N ALA A 142 13.02 8.73 -10.86
CA ALA A 142 13.90 9.85 -10.61
C ALA A 142 15.35 9.55 -11.05
N SER A 143 15.90 8.38 -10.72
CA SER A 143 17.24 7.99 -11.17
C SER A 143 17.34 7.87 -12.69
N HIS A 144 16.28 7.39 -13.35
CA HIS A 144 16.25 7.28 -14.81
C HIS A 144 16.22 8.66 -15.48
N VAL A 145 15.47 9.61 -14.93
CA VAL A 145 15.42 10.99 -15.42
C VAL A 145 16.74 11.71 -15.18
N GLU A 146 17.35 11.58 -14.00
CA GLU A 146 18.66 12.16 -13.68
C GLU A 146 19.75 11.64 -14.63
N ASN A 147 19.79 10.32 -14.87
CA ASN A 147 20.74 9.72 -15.81
C ASN A 147 20.53 10.24 -17.24
N LYS A 148 19.28 10.27 -17.73
CA LYS A 148 18.98 10.83 -19.06
C LYS A 148 19.35 12.31 -19.20
N LEU A 149 19.19 13.09 -18.14
CA LEU A 149 19.55 14.51 -18.14
C LEU A 149 21.08 14.68 -18.17
N ALA A 150 21.81 13.85 -17.42
CA ALA A 150 23.27 13.84 -17.43
C ALA A 150 23.82 13.45 -18.81
N ASP A 151 23.27 12.41 -19.43
CA ASP A 151 23.63 11.96 -20.78
C ASP A 151 23.38 13.06 -21.82
N ALA A 152 22.19 13.68 -21.79
CA ALA A 152 21.86 14.79 -22.68
C ALA A 152 22.77 16.01 -22.50
N LEU A 153 23.20 16.29 -21.26
CA LEU A 153 24.15 17.38 -20.97
C LEU A 153 25.55 17.06 -21.50
N ALA A 154 26.00 15.82 -21.35
CA ALA A 154 27.29 15.35 -21.87
C ALA A 154 27.33 15.42 -23.40
N ASP A 155 26.27 14.99 -24.09
CA ASP A 155 26.14 15.08 -25.55
C ASP A 155 26.14 16.55 -26.04
N ALA A 156 25.44 17.44 -25.33
CA ALA A 156 25.41 18.87 -25.63
C ALA A 156 26.78 19.54 -25.43
N LEU A 157 27.57 19.09 -24.45
CA LEU A 157 28.94 19.59 -24.23
C LEU A 157 29.91 19.05 -25.28
N ALA A 158 29.83 17.76 -25.62
CA ALA A 158 30.67 17.13 -26.64
C ALA A 158 30.47 17.78 -28.02
N SER A 159 29.22 18.00 -28.43
CA SER A 159 28.88 18.67 -29.70
C SER A 159 29.34 20.12 -29.76
N LYS A 160 29.41 20.84 -28.64
CA LYS A 160 29.99 22.20 -28.58
C LYS A 160 31.51 22.20 -28.76
N HIS A 161 32.23 21.24 -28.19
CA HIS A 161 33.69 21.15 -28.36
C HIS A 161 34.10 20.85 -29.80
N GLU A 162 33.31 20.04 -30.52
CA GLU A 162 33.59 19.71 -31.92
C GLU A 162 33.39 20.90 -32.88
N GLN A 163 32.50 21.84 -32.53
CA GLN A 163 32.28 23.07 -33.31
C GLN A 163 33.36 24.14 -33.08
N VAL A 164 34.03 24.14 -31.93
CA VAL A 164 35.10 25.10 -31.61
C VAL A 164 36.43 24.71 -32.25
N GLY A 165 36.69 23.42 -32.47
CA GLY A 165 37.92 22.93 -33.10
C GLY A 165 37.99 23.03 -34.63
N LYS A 166 36.92 23.48 -35.30
CA LYS A 166 36.82 23.61 -36.77
C LYS A 166 36.86 25.08 -37.26
N ARG A 167 37.25 26.04 -36.41
CA ARG A 167 37.41 27.45 -36.77
C ARG A 167 38.87 27.88 -36.72
#